data_AF-X1RK53-F1
#
_entry.id   AF-X1RK53-F1
#
_cell.length_a   1.000
_cell.length_b   1.000
_cell.length_c   1.000
_cell.angle_alpha   90.00
_cell.angle_beta   90.00
_cell.angle_gamma   90.00
#
_symmetry.space_group_name_H-M   'P 1'
#
loop_
_entity.id
_entity.type
_entity.pdbx_description
1 polymer ?
#
loop_
_entity_poly.entity_id
_entity_poly.type
_entity_poly.pdbx_seq_one_letter_code
_entity_poly.pdbx_strand_id
1 'polypeptide(L)'
;CNLGWYSVNINANDIACLGAVPRWFLATLLLPQKGISKALVKKIFEEVNSACQALGIFLVGGHTEVTLRVDQPIMVGEMIGEVSREKLIDGSRVKVGNAVLLTKGIAIEGTNVIYQEKSGELKEQFSDKILSRMKNLIYSPGISVLKEALLATKTGKVHLMHDPTEGGLKTGLWEMAYASGVGMKIEKKKIPILEETEAVCRLYGLDPLGLLASGA
;
A
#
# COMPACT_ATOMS: atom_id res chain seq x y z
N CYS A 1 8.43 -8.61 -9.82
CA CYS A 1 9.15 -7.99 -8.70
C CYS A 1 8.95 -6.49 -8.82
N ASN A 2 8.23 -5.93 -7.84
CA ASN A 2 7.98 -4.51 -7.59
C ASN A 2 8.38 -4.17 -6.13
N LEU A 3 9.33 -4.94 -5.58
CA LEU A 3 9.67 -4.96 -4.15
C LEU A 3 10.10 -3.58 -3.64
N GLY A 4 10.93 -2.88 -4.42
CA GLY A 4 11.41 -1.55 -4.03
C GLY A 4 10.29 -0.52 -4.04
N TRP A 5 9.38 -0.62 -5.02
CA TRP A 5 8.23 0.28 -5.16
C TRP A 5 7.26 0.12 -3.99
N TYR A 6 6.90 -1.11 -3.65
CA TYR A 6 6.03 -1.40 -2.50
C TYR A 6 6.65 -0.91 -1.19
N SER A 7 7.92 -1.25 -0.95
CA SER A 7 8.61 -0.93 0.30
C SER A 7 8.57 0.57 0.62
N VAL A 8 8.85 1.42 -0.36
CA VAL A 8 8.84 2.88 -0.16
C VAL A 8 7.41 3.40 -0.01
N ASN A 9 6.47 2.99 -0.87
CA ASN A 9 5.12 3.56 -0.87
C ASN A 9 4.32 3.16 0.37
N ILE A 10 4.36 1.89 0.78
CA ILE A 10 3.60 1.41 1.96
C ILE A 10 4.14 2.09 3.23
N ASN A 11 5.46 2.14 3.41
CA ASN A 11 6.06 2.89 4.53
C ASN A 11 5.70 4.39 4.49
N ALA A 12 5.65 5.01 3.31
CA ALA A 12 5.25 6.41 3.18
C ALA A 12 3.77 6.62 3.53
N ASN A 13 2.90 5.65 3.24
CA ASN A 13 1.49 5.70 3.60
C ASN A 13 1.30 5.69 5.11
N ASP A 14 2.02 4.83 5.85
CA ASP A 14 1.97 4.80 7.32
C ASP A 14 2.28 6.16 7.94
N ILE A 15 3.34 6.81 7.46
CA ILE A 15 3.70 8.16 7.90
C ILE A 15 2.62 9.18 7.51
N ALA A 16 2.08 9.08 6.30
CA ALA A 16 1.02 9.97 5.82
C ALA A 16 -0.26 9.85 6.66
N CYS A 17 -0.62 8.65 7.12
CA CYS A 17 -1.79 8.38 7.96
C CYS A 17 -1.69 9.05 9.34
N LEU A 18 -0.48 9.33 9.83
CA LEU A 18 -0.25 10.13 11.03
C LEU A 18 -0.35 11.66 10.78
N GLY A 19 -0.65 12.06 9.56
CA GLY A 19 -0.64 13.46 9.11
C GLY A 19 0.76 14.01 8.88
N ALA A 20 1.78 13.14 8.86
CA ALA A 20 3.17 13.52 8.69
C ALA A 20 3.60 13.51 7.21
N VAL A 21 4.66 14.27 6.93
CA VAL A 21 5.32 14.27 5.62
C VAL A 21 6.51 13.31 5.69
N PRO A 22 6.55 12.21 4.91
CA PRO A 22 7.71 11.33 4.84
C PRO A 22 8.89 12.05 4.20
N ARG A 23 10.10 11.87 4.74
CA ARG A 23 11.30 12.61 4.30
C ARG A 23 12.51 11.72 4.08
N TRP A 24 12.69 10.69 4.90
CA TRP A 24 13.88 9.86 4.86
C TRP A 24 13.53 8.39 4.92
N PHE A 25 14.18 7.61 4.08
CA PHE A 25 13.99 6.17 3.98
C PHE A 25 15.32 5.45 4.20
N LEU A 26 15.28 4.38 4.99
CA LEU A 26 16.37 3.43 5.13
C LEU A 26 15.92 2.06 4.61
N ALA A 27 16.78 1.44 3.79
CA ALA A 27 16.46 0.17 3.14
C ALA A 27 17.43 -0.93 3.58
N THR A 28 16.94 -1.94 4.30
CA THR A 28 17.68 -3.17 4.56
C THR A 28 17.26 -4.24 3.57
N LEU A 29 18.20 -4.73 2.75
CA LEU A 29 17.96 -5.75 1.74
C LEU A 29 18.64 -7.07 2.14
N LEU A 30 17.84 -8.09 2.40
CA LEU A 30 18.30 -9.46 2.65
C LEU A 30 18.16 -10.29 1.38
N LEU A 31 19.24 -10.92 0.95
CA LEU A 31 19.31 -11.68 -0.30
C LEU A 31 19.65 -13.15 -0.04
N PRO A 32 19.03 -14.10 -0.76
CA PRO A 32 19.46 -15.48 -0.75
C PRO A 32 20.83 -15.64 -1.44
N GLN A 33 21.58 -16.67 -1.06
CA GLN A 33 22.89 -16.97 -1.68
C GLN A 33 22.82 -17.40 -3.16
N LYS A 34 21.68 -17.94 -3.59
CA LYS A 34 21.46 -18.47 -4.93
C LYS A 34 20.23 -17.82 -5.56
N GLY A 35 20.15 -17.87 -6.89
CA GLY A 35 18.99 -17.36 -7.63
C GLY A 35 18.91 -15.84 -7.76
N ILE A 36 19.90 -15.09 -7.25
CA ILE A 36 19.93 -13.62 -7.37
C ILE A 36 20.88 -13.21 -8.48
N SER A 37 20.35 -12.41 -9.41
CA SER A 37 21.15 -11.76 -10.45
C SER A 37 21.46 -10.31 -10.08
N LYS A 38 22.60 -9.81 -10.58
CA LYS A 38 22.93 -8.37 -10.47
C LYS A 38 21.83 -7.48 -11.07
N ALA A 39 21.19 -7.95 -12.14
CA ALA A 39 20.10 -7.25 -12.79
C ALA A 39 18.86 -7.09 -11.87
N LEU A 40 18.52 -8.14 -11.11
CA LEU A 40 17.43 -8.07 -10.13
C LEU A 40 17.73 -7.07 -9.01
N VAL A 41 18.95 -7.10 -8.45
CA VAL A 41 19.36 -6.14 -7.40
C VAL A 41 19.32 -4.71 -7.94
N LYS A 42 19.85 -4.48 -9.14
CA LYS A 42 19.80 -3.17 -9.80
C LYS A 42 18.36 -2.69 -9.96
N LYS A 43 17.48 -3.56 -10.46
CA LYS A 43 16.05 -3.25 -10.63
C LYS A 43 15.38 -2.88 -9.31
N ILE A 44 15.65 -3.61 -8.22
CA ILE A 44 15.09 -3.31 -6.89
C ILE A 44 15.48 -1.89 -6.45
N PHE A 45 16.76 -1.51 -6.58
CA PHE A 45 17.20 -0.16 -6.19
C PHE A 45 16.74 0.93 -7.18
N GLU A 46 16.57 0.62 -8.46
CA GLU A 46 15.92 1.52 -9.43
C GLU A 46 14.47 1.81 -9.03
N GLU A 47 13.73 0.80 -8.56
CA GLU A 47 12.36 0.96 -8.04
C GLU A 47 12.33 1.81 -6.77
N VAL A 48 13.22 1.54 -5.79
CA VAL A 48 13.36 2.37 -4.57
C VAL A 48 13.63 3.82 -4.94
N ASN A 49 14.63 4.06 -5.79
CA ASN A 49 15.00 5.41 -6.18
C ASN A 49 13.85 6.14 -6.91
N SER A 50 13.16 5.44 -7.82
CA SER A 50 12.02 6.02 -8.55
C SER A 50 10.87 6.37 -7.60
N ALA A 51 10.54 5.50 -6.64
CA ALA A 51 9.50 5.76 -5.65
C ALA A 51 9.87 6.92 -4.72
N CYS A 52 11.11 6.94 -4.22
CA CYS A 52 11.63 8.02 -3.39
C CYS A 52 11.57 9.37 -4.12
N GLN A 53 12.01 9.43 -5.38
CA GLN A 53 11.95 10.64 -6.20
C GLN A 53 10.51 11.12 -6.43
N ALA A 54 9.59 10.20 -6.73
CA ALA A 54 8.18 10.52 -6.97
C ALA A 54 7.49 11.12 -5.74
N LEU A 55 7.91 10.71 -4.53
CA LEU A 55 7.34 11.15 -3.26
C LEU A 55 8.14 12.26 -2.57
N GLY A 56 9.29 12.68 -3.12
CA GLY A 56 10.17 13.68 -2.52
C GLY A 56 10.90 13.19 -1.25
N ILE A 57 11.19 11.89 -1.18
CA ILE A 57 11.84 11.21 -0.06
C ILE A 57 13.32 10.97 -0.40
N PHE A 58 14.20 11.10 0.60
CA PHE A 58 15.62 10.79 0.48
C PHE A 58 15.92 9.38 0.98
N LEU A 59 16.57 8.55 0.16
CA LEU A 59 17.21 7.32 0.64
C LEU A 59 18.50 7.71 1.37
N VAL A 60 18.52 7.60 2.70
CA VAL A 60 19.62 8.11 3.54
C VAL A 60 20.51 7.03 4.16
N GLY A 61 20.10 5.77 4.07
CA GLY A 61 20.86 4.69 4.68
C GLY A 61 20.24 3.33 4.42
N GLY A 62 20.81 2.32 5.06
CA GLY A 62 20.38 0.94 4.89
C GLY A 62 21.47 -0.07 5.17
N HIS A 63 21.15 -1.33 4.92
CA HIS A 63 22.07 -2.46 5.01
C HIS A 63 21.80 -3.43 3.87
N THR A 64 22.79 -4.21 3.46
CA THR A 64 22.60 -5.27 2.47
C THR A 64 23.36 -6.48 2.91
N GLU A 65 22.67 -7.61 3.00
CA GLU A 65 23.23 -8.87 3.51
C GLU A 65 22.83 -10.04 2.62
N VAL A 66 23.79 -10.93 2.37
CA VAL A 66 23.54 -12.20 1.68
C VAL A 66 23.53 -13.31 2.73
N THR A 67 22.40 -13.98 2.90
CA THR A 67 22.18 -14.91 4.02
C THR A 67 21.54 -16.23 3.58
N LEU A 68 21.76 -17.29 4.38
CA LEU A 68 21.11 -18.59 4.26
C LEU A 68 19.71 -18.63 4.88
N ARG A 69 19.27 -17.54 5.52
CA ARG A 69 18.01 -17.48 6.30
C ARG A 69 16.79 -17.08 5.47
N VAL A 70 16.98 -16.73 4.21
CA VAL A 70 15.91 -16.33 3.29
C VAL A 70 16.06 -17.07 1.98
N ASP A 71 14.94 -17.47 1.38
CA ASP A 71 14.90 -18.15 0.07
C ASP A 71 14.56 -17.19 -1.08
N GLN A 72 14.14 -15.97 -0.74
CA GLN A 72 13.79 -14.89 -1.67
C GLN A 72 14.24 -13.53 -1.11
N PRO A 73 14.41 -12.50 -1.96
CA PRO A 73 14.74 -11.16 -1.48
C PRO A 73 13.69 -10.65 -0.49
N ILE A 74 14.14 -10.16 0.66
CA ILE A 74 13.31 -9.46 1.64
C ILE A 74 13.87 -8.05 1.77
N MET A 75 12.99 -7.05 1.67
CA MET A 75 13.33 -5.67 1.97
C MET A 75 12.60 -5.26 3.24
N VAL A 76 13.36 -4.71 4.19
CA VAL A 76 12.83 -4.07 5.39
C VAL A 76 13.07 -2.58 5.24
N GLY A 77 11.97 -1.83 5.17
CA GLY A 77 11.98 -0.38 5.09
C GLY A 77 11.80 0.24 6.46
N GLU A 78 12.49 1.35 6.71
CA GLU A 78 12.21 2.24 7.82
C GLU A 78 12.02 3.64 7.24
N MET A 79 10.88 4.26 7.53
CA MET A 79 10.54 5.60 7.06
C MET A 79 10.43 6.57 8.21
N ILE A 80 11.07 7.72 8.04
CA ILE A 80 11.05 8.82 8.98
C ILE A 80 10.37 10.00 8.31
N GLY A 81 9.41 10.60 9.00
CA GLY A 81 8.68 11.78 8.57
C GLY A 81 8.55 12.83 9.65
N GLU A 82 8.05 13.99 9.26
CA GLU A 82 7.91 15.15 10.13
C GLU A 82 6.45 15.59 10.21
N VAL A 83 6.00 15.92 11.42
CA VAL A 83 4.70 16.55 11.68
C VAL A 83 4.80 17.44 12.90
N SER A 84 4.10 18.57 12.89
CA SER A 84 3.98 19.39 14.08
C SER A 84 2.97 18.75 15.05
N ARG A 85 3.18 18.93 16.36
CA ARG A 85 2.42 18.23 17.40
C ARG A 85 0.92 18.45 17.28
N GLU A 86 0.50 19.65 16.91
CA GLU A 86 -0.89 20.03 16.73
C GLU A 86 -1.55 19.41 15.49
N LYS A 87 -0.76 18.96 14.51
CA LYS A 87 -1.23 18.32 13.28
C LYS A 87 -1.17 16.79 13.33
N LEU A 88 -0.57 16.22 14.37
CA LEU A 88 -0.51 14.78 14.56
C LEU A 88 -1.94 14.20 14.62
N ILE A 89 -2.14 13.12 13.88
CA ILE A 89 -3.38 12.34 13.87
C ILE A 89 -3.10 11.00 14.55
N ASP A 90 -3.72 10.80 15.71
CA ASP A 90 -3.46 9.68 16.61
C ASP A 90 -4.75 8.90 16.97
N GLY A 91 -5.87 9.20 16.31
CA GLY A 91 -7.16 8.58 16.59
C GLY A 91 -7.88 9.06 17.86
N SER A 92 -7.23 9.84 18.73
CA SER A 92 -7.80 10.27 20.01
C SER A 92 -9.06 11.14 19.89
N ARG A 93 -9.31 11.69 18.69
CA ARG A 93 -10.43 12.57 18.38
C ARG A 93 -11.62 11.86 17.71
N VAL A 94 -11.53 10.55 17.49
CA VAL A 94 -12.62 9.77 16.89
C VAL A 94 -13.83 9.76 17.82
N LYS A 95 -15.02 9.95 17.24
CA LYS A 95 -16.28 9.94 18.00
C LYS A 95 -17.45 9.48 17.14
N VAL A 96 -18.52 9.03 17.80
CA VAL A 96 -19.80 8.73 17.16
C VAL A 96 -20.28 9.95 16.36
N GLY A 97 -20.78 9.68 15.15
CA GLY A 97 -21.21 10.70 14.19
C GLY A 97 -20.13 11.17 13.21
N ASN A 98 -18.90 10.66 13.31
CA ASN A 98 -17.90 10.87 12.26
C ASN A 98 -18.27 10.12 10.98
N ALA A 99 -17.93 10.72 9.84
CA ALA A 99 -18.01 10.07 8.53
C ALA A 99 -16.72 9.28 8.26
N VAL A 100 -16.87 8.13 7.58
CA VAL A 100 -15.75 7.35 7.05
C VAL A 100 -15.67 7.61 5.55
N LEU A 101 -14.48 7.94 5.07
CA LEU A 101 -14.20 8.21 3.66
C LEU A 101 -13.14 7.23 3.18
N LEU A 102 -13.26 6.81 1.92
CA LEU A 102 -12.25 6.03 1.22
C LEU A 102 -11.74 6.89 0.06
N THR A 103 -10.42 6.91 -0.16
CA THR A 103 -9.83 7.84 -1.13
C THR A 103 -9.83 7.28 -2.54
N LYS A 104 -9.73 5.95 -2.69
CA LYS A 104 -9.64 5.23 -3.97
C LYS A 104 -10.44 3.92 -3.93
N GLY A 105 -10.37 3.16 -5.03
CA GLY A 105 -10.85 1.78 -5.07
C GLY A 105 -10.03 0.87 -4.17
N ILE A 106 -10.66 -0.16 -3.59
CA ILE A 106 -9.95 -1.12 -2.72
C ILE A 106 -9.16 -2.16 -3.51
N ALA A 107 -8.32 -2.92 -2.80
CA ALA A 107 -7.68 -4.13 -3.30
C ALA A 107 -6.72 -3.91 -4.49
N ILE A 108 -6.11 -2.72 -4.57
CA ILE A 108 -5.18 -2.33 -5.66
C ILE A 108 -3.94 -3.22 -5.63
N GLU A 109 -3.29 -3.32 -4.47
CA GLU A 109 -2.12 -4.17 -4.29
C GLU A 109 -2.44 -5.63 -4.57
N GLY A 110 -3.46 -6.19 -3.92
CA GLY A 110 -3.75 -7.62 -4.04
C GLY A 110 -4.14 -8.03 -5.45
N THR A 111 -4.83 -7.16 -6.20
CA THR A 111 -5.10 -7.40 -7.63
C THR A 111 -3.79 -7.47 -8.43
N ASN A 112 -2.83 -6.59 -8.15
CA ASN A 112 -1.53 -6.60 -8.82
C ASN A 112 -0.66 -7.79 -8.41
N VAL A 113 -0.70 -8.20 -7.14
CA VAL A 113 0.01 -9.39 -6.65
C VAL A 113 -0.53 -10.64 -7.36
N ILE A 114 -1.85 -10.81 -7.43
CA ILE A 114 -2.47 -11.91 -8.18
C ILE A 114 -2.03 -11.88 -9.64
N TYR A 115 -2.00 -10.70 -10.27
CA TYR A 115 -1.48 -10.56 -11.62
C TYR A 115 -0.03 -11.03 -11.76
N GLN A 116 0.86 -10.65 -10.83
CA GLN A 116 2.27 -11.06 -10.88
C GLN A 116 2.43 -12.58 -10.74
N GLU A 117 1.72 -13.19 -9.80
CA GLU A 117 1.86 -14.61 -9.48
C GLU A 117 1.12 -15.52 -10.47
N LYS A 118 0.01 -15.05 -11.04
CA LYS A 118 -0.90 -15.85 -11.88
C LYS A 118 -1.01 -15.38 -13.33
N SER A 119 -0.06 -14.57 -13.82
CA SER A 119 -0.10 -14.01 -15.17
C SER A 119 -0.29 -15.03 -16.30
N GLY A 120 0.17 -16.27 -16.14
CA GLY A 120 -0.06 -17.35 -17.11
C GLY A 120 -1.54 -17.74 -17.21
N GLU A 121 -2.16 -18.08 -16.08
CA GLU A 121 -3.58 -18.44 -16.00
C GLU A 121 -4.48 -17.27 -16.45
N LEU A 122 -4.14 -16.05 -16.03
CA LEU A 122 -4.94 -14.86 -16.34
C LEU A 122 -4.98 -14.53 -17.84
N LYS A 123 -3.92 -14.86 -18.60
CA LYS A 123 -3.89 -14.67 -20.06
C LYS A 123 -4.91 -15.51 -20.81
N GLU A 124 -5.30 -16.66 -20.25
CA GLU A 124 -6.31 -17.52 -20.85
C GLU A 124 -7.73 -17.03 -20.54
N GLN A 125 -7.90 -16.22 -19.49
CA GLN A 125 -9.19 -15.79 -18.97
C GLN A 125 -9.56 -14.35 -19.36
N PHE A 126 -8.56 -13.49 -19.60
CA PHE A 126 -8.76 -12.05 -19.77
C PHE A 126 -8.04 -11.50 -21.00
N SER A 127 -8.62 -10.43 -21.57
CA SER A 127 -7.98 -9.69 -22.66
C SER A 127 -6.70 -8.98 -22.22
N ASP A 128 -5.77 -8.77 -23.16
CA ASP A 128 -4.52 -8.00 -22.93
C ASP A 128 -4.78 -6.61 -22.32
N LYS A 129 -5.92 -5.99 -22.66
CA LYS A 129 -6.33 -4.69 -22.11
C LYS A 129 -6.56 -4.77 -20.59
N ILE A 130 -7.27 -5.79 -20.12
CA ILE A 130 -7.54 -5.97 -18.68
C ILE A 130 -6.24 -6.32 -17.95
N LEU A 131 -5.43 -7.22 -18.52
CA LEU A 131 -4.14 -7.62 -17.95
C LEU A 131 -3.17 -6.44 -17.81
N SER A 132 -3.12 -5.58 -18.83
CA SER A 132 -2.32 -4.36 -18.79
C SER A 132 -2.76 -3.41 -17.68
N ARG A 133 -4.09 -3.27 -17.47
CA ARG A 133 -4.63 -2.47 -16.38
C ARG A 133 -4.27 -3.06 -15.01
N MET A 134 -4.47 -4.36 -14.80
CA MET A 134 -4.06 -5.08 -13.56
C MET A 134 -2.59 -4.86 -13.22
N LYS A 135 -1.72 -4.99 -14.23
CA LYS A 135 -0.28 -4.73 -14.09
C LYS A 135 0.02 -3.30 -13.65
N ASN A 136 -0.77 -2.34 -14.14
CA ASN A 136 -0.53 -0.91 -13.94
C ASN A 136 -1.21 -0.33 -12.68
N LEU A 137 -2.06 -1.10 -11.99
CA LEU A 137 -2.84 -0.64 -10.83
C LEU A 137 -1.99 0.05 -9.75
N ILE A 138 -0.78 -0.46 -9.50
CA ILE A 138 0.13 0.08 -8.48
C ILE A 138 0.76 1.43 -8.83
N TYR A 139 0.58 1.87 -10.08
CA TYR A 139 0.97 3.19 -10.58
C TYR A 139 -0.24 4.08 -10.88
N SER A 140 -1.35 3.49 -11.33
CA SER A 140 -2.61 4.19 -11.60
C SER A 140 -3.81 3.25 -11.32
N PRO A 141 -4.65 3.54 -10.32
CA PRO A 141 -4.68 4.76 -9.49
C PRO A 141 -3.53 4.90 -8.49
N GLY A 142 -2.71 3.85 -8.34
CA GLY A 142 -1.49 3.88 -7.53
C GLY A 142 -1.72 3.51 -6.07
N ILE A 143 -0.68 2.94 -5.44
CA ILE A 143 -0.72 2.52 -4.03
C ILE A 143 -0.38 3.62 -3.02
N SER A 144 0.11 4.78 -3.47
CA SER A 144 0.40 5.89 -2.56
C SER A 144 -0.89 6.59 -2.15
N VAL A 145 -1.06 6.90 -0.86
CA VAL A 145 -2.12 7.78 -0.34
C VAL A 145 -1.60 9.13 0.15
N LEU A 146 -0.30 9.41 -0.05
CA LEU A 146 0.37 10.59 0.50
C LEU A 146 -0.31 11.89 0.07
N LYS A 147 -0.68 12.01 -1.21
CA LYS A 147 -1.31 13.22 -1.75
C LYS A 147 -2.67 13.47 -1.11
N GLU A 148 -3.47 12.42 -1.01
CA GLU A 148 -4.82 12.44 -0.47
C GLU A 148 -4.80 12.76 1.04
N ALA A 149 -3.90 12.11 1.80
CA ALA A 149 -3.68 12.37 3.22
C ALA A 149 -3.24 13.81 3.49
N LEU A 150 -2.25 14.33 2.76
CA LEU A 150 -1.79 15.71 2.91
C LEU A 150 -2.84 16.75 2.48
N LEU A 151 -3.73 16.41 1.54
CA LEU A 151 -4.84 17.28 1.18
C LEU A 151 -5.91 17.30 2.27
N ALA A 152 -6.24 16.14 2.83
CA ALA A 152 -7.22 16.00 3.90
C ALA A 152 -6.80 16.80 5.15
N THR A 153 -5.52 16.74 5.53
CA THR A 153 -4.97 17.50 6.68
C THR A 153 -4.99 19.02 6.48
N LYS A 154 -4.92 19.50 5.23
CA LYS A 154 -4.97 20.94 4.91
C LYS A 154 -6.40 21.50 4.87
N THR A 155 -7.39 20.67 4.53
CA THR A 155 -8.73 21.13 4.16
C THR A 155 -9.81 20.77 5.19
N GLY A 156 -9.57 19.75 6.03
CA GLY A 156 -10.57 19.24 6.95
C GLY A 156 -10.04 18.97 8.35
N LYS A 157 -10.97 18.62 9.24
CA LYS A 157 -10.66 18.07 10.56
C LYS A 157 -10.65 16.55 10.45
N VAL A 158 -9.46 15.99 10.26
CA VAL A 158 -9.26 14.53 10.22
C VAL A 158 -9.02 14.03 11.64
N HIS A 159 -9.79 13.02 12.05
CA HIS A 159 -9.67 12.44 13.38
C HIS A 159 -8.83 11.16 13.40
N LEU A 160 -8.83 10.41 12.30
CA LEU A 160 -8.07 9.19 12.08
C LEU A 160 -7.90 9.00 10.58
N MET A 161 -6.74 8.49 10.18
CA MET A 161 -6.51 7.89 8.86
C MET A 161 -5.95 6.49 9.10
N HIS A 162 -6.22 5.60 8.17
CA HIS A 162 -5.65 4.26 8.17
C HIS A 162 -5.47 3.81 6.73
N ASP A 163 -4.34 3.17 6.48
CA ASP A 163 -3.98 2.55 5.21
C ASP A 163 -4.40 1.06 5.34
N PRO A 164 -5.35 0.56 4.52
CA PRO A 164 -5.75 -0.83 4.60
C PRO A 164 -4.75 -1.70 3.84
N THR A 165 -3.81 -2.36 4.55
CA THR A 165 -2.85 -3.31 3.98
C THR A 165 -3.35 -4.76 4.10
N GLU A 166 -2.86 -5.51 5.09
CA GLU A 166 -3.14 -6.93 5.28
C GLU A 166 -4.56 -7.17 5.80
N GLY A 167 -5.25 -8.15 5.23
CA GLY A 167 -6.68 -8.39 5.51
C GLY A 167 -7.63 -7.35 4.90
N GLY A 168 -7.09 -6.38 4.15
CA GLY A 168 -7.85 -5.47 3.31
C GLY A 168 -8.72 -4.48 4.06
N LEU A 169 -9.70 -3.91 3.34
CA LEU A 169 -10.62 -2.90 3.90
C LEU A 169 -11.36 -3.42 5.14
N LYS A 170 -11.73 -4.70 5.17
CA LYS A 170 -12.47 -5.29 6.30
C LYS A 170 -11.65 -5.24 7.59
N THR A 171 -10.38 -5.64 7.54
CA THR A 171 -9.49 -5.59 8.71
C THR A 171 -9.19 -4.15 9.08
N GLY A 172 -8.87 -3.29 8.12
CA GLY A 172 -8.60 -1.87 8.41
C GLY A 172 -9.77 -1.17 9.12
N LEU A 173 -11.00 -1.39 8.66
CA LEU A 173 -12.20 -0.86 9.35
C LEU A 173 -12.36 -1.42 10.76
N TRP A 174 -12.08 -2.72 10.95
CA TRP A 174 -12.15 -3.36 12.26
C TRP A 174 -11.10 -2.78 13.22
N GLU A 175 -9.86 -2.61 12.78
CA GLU A 175 -8.76 -2.02 13.57
C GLU A 175 -9.08 -0.59 13.99
N MET A 176 -9.56 0.24 13.05
CA MET A 176 -9.97 1.62 13.35
C MET A 176 -11.09 1.65 14.40
N ALA A 177 -12.09 0.77 14.26
CA ALA A 177 -13.21 0.68 15.19
C ALA A 177 -12.75 0.22 16.58
N TYR A 178 -11.92 -0.82 16.63
CA TYR A 178 -11.36 -1.40 17.84
C TYR A 178 -10.49 -0.39 18.60
N ALA A 179 -9.52 0.23 17.92
CA ALA A 179 -8.61 1.21 18.51
C ALA A 179 -9.35 2.46 19.04
N SER A 180 -10.44 2.85 18.37
CA SER A 180 -11.24 4.02 18.75
C SER A 180 -12.35 3.73 19.77
N GLY A 181 -12.60 2.46 20.11
CA GLY A 181 -13.69 2.07 21.02
C GLY A 181 -15.10 2.41 20.49
N VAL A 182 -15.29 2.42 19.16
CA VAL A 182 -16.59 2.73 18.53
C VAL A 182 -17.02 1.65 17.55
N GLY A 183 -18.30 1.62 17.19
CA GLY A 183 -18.81 0.83 16.07
C GLY A 183 -18.79 1.61 14.75
N MET A 184 -18.70 0.90 13.63
CA MET A 184 -18.80 1.48 12.28
C MET A 184 -19.97 0.90 11.50
N LYS A 185 -20.75 1.76 10.84
CA LYS A 185 -21.80 1.37 9.90
C LYS A 185 -21.37 1.73 8.48
N ILE A 186 -21.05 0.73 7.69
CA ILE A 186 -20.55 0.91 6.32
C ILE A 186 -21.59 0.43 5.31
N GLU A 187 -21.90 1.27 4.33
CA GLU A 187 -22.78 0.91 3.22
C GLU A 187 -21.97 0.19 2.13
N LYS A 188 -22.05 -1.14 2.07
CA LYS A 188 -21.27 -1.96 1.11
C LYS A 188 -21.36 -1.47 -0.34
N LYS A 189 -22.54 -1.03 -0.78
CA LYS A 189 -22.77 -0.51 -2.14
C LYS A 189 -21.99 0.78 -2.48
N LYS A 190 -21.47 1.49 -1.48
CA LYS A 190 -20.67 2.71 -1.66
C LYS A 190 -19.17 2.44 -1.69
N ILE A 191 -18.73 1.18 -1.51
CA ILE A 191 -17.33 0.80 -1.58
C ILE A 191 -16.96 0.64 -3.05
N PRO A 192 -16.07 1.49 -3.61
CA PRO A 192 -15.60 1.35 -4.97
C PRO A 192 -14.70 0.11 -5.10
N ILE A 193 -15.11 -0.82 -5.96
CA ILE A 193 -14.30 -1.99 -6.34
C ILE A 193 -13.96 -1.80 -7.82
N LEU A 194 -12.69 -1.94 -8.16
CA LEU A 194 -12.22 -1.80 -9.54
C LEU A 194 -12.66 -3.01 -10.36
N GLU A 195 -12.94 -2.81 -11.65
CA GLU A 195 -13.36 -3.87 -12.58
C GLU A 195 -12.37 -5.03 -12.62
N GLU A 196 -11.07 -4.71 -12.60
CA GLU A 196 -9.95 -5.65 -12.55
C GLU A 196 -10.01 -6.51 -11.29
N THR A 197 -10.28 -5.87 -10.15
CA THR A 197 -10.42 -6.53 -8.87
C THR A 197 -11.63 -7.45 -8.86
N GLU A 198 -12.80 -6.97 -9.32
CA GLU A 198 -14.00 -7.80 -9.42
C GLU A 198 -13.77 -9.03 -10.30
N ALA A 199 -13.06 -8.85 -11.42
CA ALA A 199 -12.75 -9.91 -12.35
C ALA A 199 -11.88 -11.01 -11.72
N VAL A 200 -10.77 -10.65 -11.06
CA VAL A 200 -9.89 -11.66 -10.42
C VAL A 200 -10.54 -12.29 -9.19
N CYS A 201 -11.27 -11.50 -8.40
CA CYS A 201 -11.98 -12.03 -7.23
C CYS A 201 -13.05 -13.04 -7.65
N ARG A 202 -13.76 -12.78 -8.75
CA ARG A 202 -14.74 -13.73 -9.31
C ARG A 202 -14.08 -15.01 -9.81
N LEU A 203 -12.97 -14.89 -10.54
CA LEU A 203 -12.24 -16.04 -11.07
C LEU A 203 -11.75 -16.99 -9.96
N TYR A 204 -11.23 -16.42 -8.87
CA TYR A 204 -10.62 -17.18 -7.79
C TYR A 204 -11.53 -17.40 -6.57
N GLY A 205 -12.78 -16.91 -6.60
CA GLY A 205 -13.71 -17.04 -5.48
C GLY A 205 -13.29 -16.27 -4.22
N LEU A 206 -12.64 -15.11 -4.39
CA LEU A 206 -12.12 -14.28 -3.29
C LEU A 206 -13.10 -13.16 -2.92
N ASP A 207 -13.10 -12.75 -1.65
CA ASP A 207 -13.80 -11.53 -1.21
C ASP A 207 -12.87 -10.31 -1.38
N PRO A 208 -13.22 -9.33 -2.24
CA PRO A 208 -12.39 -8.14 -2.44
C PRO A 208 -12.22 -7.31 -1.15
N LEU A 209 -13.13 -7.41 -0.18
CA LEU A 209 -13.01 -6.70 1.09
C LEU A 209 -11.90 -7.23 1.99
N GLY A 210 -11.48 -8.48 1.80
CA GLY A 210 -10.42 -9.14 2.56
C GLY A 210 -9.08 -9.23 1.83
N LEU A 211 -9.00 -8.72 0.60
CA LEU A 211 -7.80 -8.79 -0.22
C LEU A 211 -6.83 -7.65 0.13
N LEU A 212 -5.52 -7.87 0.00
CA LEU A 212 -4.48 -6.85 0.23
C LEU A 212 -4.85 -5.55 -0.49
N ALA A 213 -4.97 -4.44 0.24
CA ALA A 213 -5.66 -3.27 -0.27
C ALA A 213 -4.80 -2.05 -0.61
N SER A 214 -3.62 -1.90 -0.01
CA SER A 214 -2.76 -0.70 0.00
C SER A 214 -3.03 0.30 -1.13
N GLY A 215 -3.24 1.56 -0.75
CA GLY A 215 -3.55 2.63 -1.70
C GLY A 215 -5.01 3.06 -1.74
N ALA A 216 -5.79 2.91 -0.67
CA ALA A 216 -7.20 3.28 -0.63
C ALA A 216 -7.56 4.09 0.62
#